data_AF-A0A7X5WQ41-F1
#
_entry.id   AF-A0A7X5WQ41-F1
#
_cell.length_a   1.000
_cell.length_b   1.000
_cell.length_c   1.000
_cell.angle_alpha   90.00
_cell.angle_beta   90.00
_cell.angle_gamma   90.00
#
_symmetry.space_group_name_H-M   'P 1'
#
loop_
_entity.id
_entity.type
_entity.pdbx_description
1 polymer ?
#
loop_
_entity_poly.entity_id
_entity_poly.type
_entity_poly.pdbx_seq_one_letter_code
_entity_poly.pdbx_strand_id
1 'polypeptide(L)' 'MTTTVKHPEDLLDLVGTELGASDWVEIDQERIDLFADATDDHQWIHVDPERAAAGP' A
#
# COMPACT_ATOMS: atom_id res chain seq x y z
N MET A 1 2.68 0.64 17.11
CA MET A 1 3.80 0.28 18.00
C MET A 1 4.93 -0.24 17.14
N THR A 2 6.16 0.23 17.34
CA THR A 2 7.30 -0.17 16.50
C THR A 2 8.10 -1.26 17.20
N THR A 3 8.31 -2.39 16.53
CA THR A 3 9.26 -3.41 16.95
C THR A 3 10.65 -3.03 16.46
N THR A 4 11.57 -2.78 17.40
CA THR A 4 12.97 -2.48 17.07
C THR A 4 13.82 -3.71 17.35
N VAL A 5 14.55 -4.16 16.34
CA VAL A 5 15.49 -5.29 16.42
C VAL A 5 16.91 -4.73 16.36
N LYS A 6 17.83 -5.28 17.17
CA LYS A 6 19.18 -4.71 17.37
C LYS A 6 20.16 -5.17 16.29
N HIS A 7 20.11 -6.44 15.94
CA HIS A 7 20.97 -7.03 14.91
C HIS A 7 20.13 -7.82 13.89
N PRO A 8 20.51 -7.87 12.60
CA PRO A 8 19.74 -8.58 11.58
C PRO A 8 19.46 -10.05 11.89
N GLU A 9 20.39 -10.74 12.56
CA GLU A 9 20.25 -12.14 12.98
C GLU A 9 19.12 -12.36 13.97
N ASP A 10 18.81 -11.38 14.83
CA ASP A 10 17.77 -11.47 15.86
C ASP A 10 16.35 -11.50 15.25
N LEU A 11 16.19 -11.19 13.95
CA LEU A 11 14.91 -11.29 13.25
C LEU A 11 14.38 -12.73 13.21
N LEU A 12 15.28 -13.71 13.20
CA LEU A 12 14.91 -15.13 13.12
C LEU A 12 14.14 -15.59 14.36
N ASP A 13 14.35 -14.95 15.50
CA ASP A 13 13.63 -15.25 16.75
C ASP A 13 12.16 -14.80 16.73
N LEU A 14 11.79 -13.93 15.77
CA LEU A 14 10.43 -13.40 15.65
C LEU A 14 9.54 -14.21 14.70
N VAL A 15 10.04 -15.29 14.11
CA VAL A 15 9.26 -16.15 13.19
C VAL A 15 8.00 -16.67 13.90
N GLY A 16 6.84 -16.40 13.32
CA GLY A 16 5.53 -16.79 13.85
C GLY A 16 4.93 -15.80 14.87
N THR A 17 5.60 -14.69 15.18
CA THR A 17 5.07 -13.63 16.05
C THR A 17 4.26 -12.61 15.25
N GLU A 18 3.08 -12.24 15.75
CA GLU A 18 2.32 -11.11 15.20
C GLU A 18 2.94 -9.78 15.66
N LEU A 19 3.30 -8.91 14.71
CA LEU A 19 3.95 -7.61 14.99
C LEU A 19 2.95 -6.44 15.16
N GLY A 20 1.66 -6.74 15.09
CA GLY A 20 0.57 -5.76 15.13
C GLY A 20 0.26 -5.14 13.77
N ALA A 21 -0.69 -4.20 13.77
CA ALA A 21 -1.10 -3.45 12.59
C ALA A 21 -0.39 -2.09 12.52
N SER A 22 -0.19 -1.58 11.31
CA SER A 22 0.18 -0.18 11.09
C SER A 22 -1.00 0.75 11.40
N ASP A 23 -0.73 2.04 11.43
CA ASP A 23 -1.79 3.03 11.36
C ASP A 23 -2.51 2.97 10.01
N TRP A 24 -3.74 3.48 9.99
CA TRP A 24 -4.49 3.65 8.75
C TRP A 24 -3.78 4.66 7.85
N VAL A 25 -3.81 4.39 6.55
CA VAL A 25 -3.26 5.27 5.51
C VAL A 25 -4.38 5.58 4.54
N GLU A 26 -4.62 6.86 4.30
CA GLU A 26 -5.54 7.31 3.26
C GLU A 26 -4.94 7.02 1.88
N ILE A 27 -5.78 6.50 0.99
CA ILE A 27 -5.45 6.29 -0.42
C ILE A 27 -6.31 7.27 -1.21
N ASP A 28 -5.70 8.39 -1.58
CA ASP A 28 -6.31 9.40 -2.42
C ASP A 28 -6.07 9.13 -3.91
N GLN A 29 -6.73 9.92 -4.76
CA GLN A 29 -6.60 9.79 -6.21
C GLN A 29 -5.19 10.13 -6.70
N GLU A 30 -4.53 11.12 -6.10
CA GLU A 30 -3.17 11.54 -6.49
C GLU A 30 -2.17 10.38 -6.35
N ARG A 31 -2.27 9.60 -5.26
CA ARG A 31 -1.44 8.42 -5.06
C ARG A 31 -1.72 7.33 -6.09
N ILE A 32 -2.98 7.16 -6.50
CA ILE A 32 -3.38 6.19 -7.53
C ILE A 32 -2.82 6.63 -8.89
N ASP A 33 -2.94 7.91 -9.24
CA ASP A 33 -2.44 8.48 -10.49
C ASP A 33 -0.91 8.34 -10.58
N LEU A 34 -0.18 8.63 -9.50
CA LEU A 34 1.28 8.43 -9.44
C LEU A 34 1.68 6.96 -9.59
N PHE A 35 0.86 6.03 -9.10
CA PHE A 35 1.09 4.60 -9.30
C PHE A 35 0.88 4.20 -10.77
N ALA A 36 -0.17 4.71 -11.41
CA ALA A 36 -0.40 4.51 -12.83
C ALA A 36 0.78 5.02 -13.67
N ASP A 37 1.27 6.24 -13.39
CA ASP A 37 2.45 6.80 -14.06
C ASP A 37 3.72 5.97 -13.86
N ALA A 38 3.93 5.42 -12.66
CA ALA A 38 5.10 4.60 -12.35
C ALA A 38 5.07 3.21 -13.01
N THR A 39 3.88 2.68 -13.29
CA THR A 39 3.66 1.32 -13.79
C THR A 39 3.18 1.24 -15.22
N ASP A 40 2.84 2.39 -15.82
CA ASP A 40 2.18 2.54 -17.12
C ASP A 40 0.80 1.86 -17.19
N ASP A 41 0.15 1.66 -16.03
CA ASP A 41 -1.21 1.13 -15.93
C ASP A 41 -2.23 2.26 -15.72
N HIS A 42 -2.60 2.90 -16.82
CA HIS A 42 -3.64 3.92 -16.86
C HIS A 42 -5.02 3.35 -17.21
N GLN A 43 -5.32 2.11 -16.80
CA GLN A 43 -6.67 1.57 -17.01
C GLN A 43 -7.70 2.51 -16.36
N TRP A 44 -8.73 2.87 -17.12
CA TRP A 44 -9.68 3.94 -16.77
C TRP A 44 -10.37 3.77 -15.41
N ILE A 45 -10.50 2.54 -14.90
CA ILE A 45 -11.06 2.30 -13.57
C ILE A 45 -10.19 2.87 -12.43
N HIS A 46 -8.92 3.17 -12.70
CA HIS A 46 -7.96 3.72 -11.75
C HIS A 46 -7.88 5.25 -11.84
N VAL A 47 -7.87 5.80 -13.06
CA VAL A 47 -7.46 7.20 -13.32
C VAL A 47 -8.58 8.12 -13.84
N ASP A 48 -9.77 7.57 -14.12
CA ASP A 48 -10.93 8.34 -14.60
C ASP A 48 -12.11 8.14 -13.64
N PRO A 49 -12.25 8.99 -12.60
CA PRO A 49 -13.30 8.83 -11.59
C PRO A 49 -14.72 8.91 -12.15
N GLU A 50 -14.95 9.76 -13.15
CA GLU A 50 -16.27 9.92 -13.75
C GLU A 50 -16.69 8.66 -14.50
N ARG A 51 -15.78 8.13 -15.32
CA ARG A 51 -16.02 6.88 -16.05
C ARG A 51 -16.07 5.68 -15.10
N ALA A 52 -15.21 5.65 -14.08
CA ALA A 52 -15.20 4.61 -13.04
C ALA A 52 -16.56 4.55 -12.31
N ALA A 53 -17.12 5.70 -11.93
CA ALA A 53 -18.42 5.77 -11.27
C ALA A 53 -19.59 5.28 -12.14
N ALA A 54 -19.46 5.37 -13.47
CA ALA A 54 -20.44 4.91 -14.44
C ALA A 54 -20.15 3.50 -15.00
N GLY A 55 -19.19 2.78 -14.39
CA GLY A 55 -18.82 1.41 -14.78
C GLY A 55 -19.95 0.39 -14.62
N PRO A 56 -19.79 -0.83 -15.17
CA PRO A 56 -20.79 -1.89 -15.17
C PRO A 56 -21.19 -2.38 -13.77
#